data_AF-A0A3P9LPI1-F1
#
_entry.id   AF-A0A3P9LPI1-F1
#
_cell.length_a   1.000
_cell.length_b   1.000
_cell.length_c   1.000
_cell.angle_alpha   90.00
_cell.angle_beta   90.00
_cell.angle_gamma   90.00
#
_symmetry.space_group_name_H-M   'P 1'
#
loop_
_entity.id
_entity.type
_entity.pdbx_description
1 polymer ?
#
loop_
_entity_poly.entity_id
_entity_poly.type
_entity_poly.pdbx_seq_one_letter_code
_entity_poly.pdbx_strand_id
1 'polypeptide(L)'
;MPFSVNGILGTLALLLLLWRAEELAEACSCAPVHPQEAFCHADVVIRAKVVGEREVVSGNDIYGNPIKRIQYDIKQIKMFKGPNQDIEAVFTAPVSAVCGVTLDATGKKEYLISGKAEADGSMHVTLCDYIMLWDSLSATQKKSLSQRYQMGCDCKIVRCPSLPCTISAPEECLWTDLMIEKQVHGRQANHYACVKRADGSCSWYRGVAPPKKEFLDAEDP
;
A
#
# COMPACT_ATOMS: atom_id res chain seq x y z
N MET A 1 14.73 42.30 44.81
CA MET A 1 15.28 41.90 43.50
C MET A 1 14.11 41.62 42.58
N PRO A 2 13.86 42.43 41.54
CA PRO A 2 12.69 42.23 40.69
C PRO A 2 12.99 41.11 39.70
N PHE A 3 12.20 40.04 39.71
CA PHE A 3 12.22 39.07 38.62
C PHE A 3 11.75 39.81 37.35
N SER A 4 12.67 40.01 36.42
CA SER A 4 12.42 40.72 35.17
C SER A 4 11.30 40.01 34.41
N VAL A 5 10.21 40.72 34.14
CA VAL A 5 9.03 40.23 33.40
C VAL A 5 9.43 39.64 32.03
N ASN A 6 10.53 40.12 31.46
CA ASN A 6 11.12 39.61 30.21
C ASN A 6 11.65 38.17 30.34
N GLY A 7 12.11 37.76 31.53
CA GLY A 7 12.59 36.40 31.79
C GLY A 7 11.45 35.38 31.80
N ILE A 8 10.28 35.77 32.34
CA ILE A 8 9.08 34.92 32.38
C ILE A 8 8.47 34.78 30.97
N LEU A 9 8.49 35.84 30.17
CA LEU A 9 8.04 35.76 28.78
C LEU A 9 8.95 34.86 27.93
N GLY A 10 10.27 34.95 28.15
CA GLY A 10 11.26 34.12 27.47
C GLY A 10 11.11 32.63 27.78
N THR A 11 10.85 32.27 29.04
CA THR A 11 10.64 30.88 29.43
C THR A 11 9.32 30.32 28.92
N LEU A 12 8.24 31.11 28.93
CA LEU A 12 6.96 30.72 28.33
C LEU A 12 7.06 30.52 26.80
N ALA A 13 7.79 31.39 26.10
CA ALA A 13 8.03 31.24 24.67
C ALA A 13 8.84 29.97 24.35
N LEU A 14 9.85 29.65 25.16
CA LEU A 14 10.65 28.43 25.01
C LEU A 14 9.82 27.17 25.28
N LEU A 15 8.97 27.19 26.30
CA LEU A 15 8.02 26.10 26.62
C LEU A 15 6.99 25.88 25.50
N LEU A 16 6.49 26.96 24.89
CA LEU A 16 5.58 26.89 23.75
C LEU A 16 6.26 26.34 22.48
N LEU A 17 7.54 26.67 22.27
CA LEU A 17 8.34 26.13 21.16
C LEU A 17 8.65 24.63 21.35
N LEU A 18 8.95 24.21 22.59
CA LEU A 18 9.14 22.80 22.92
C LEU A 18 7.85 21.99 22.83
N TRP A 19 6.69 22.58 23.17
CA TRP A 19 5.38 21.93 22.97
C TRP A 19 5.02 21.80 21.48
N ARG A 20 5.55 22.67 20.62
CA ARG A 20 5.33 22.62 19.16
C ARG A 20 6.25 21.63 18.45
N ALA A 21 7.24 21.06 19.14
CA ALA A 21 8.24 20.16 18.56
C ALA A 21 7.85 18.68 18.68
N GLU A 22 6.55 18.35 18.59
CA GLU A 22 6.15 17.02 18.13
C GLU A 22 6.29 16.97 16.60
N GLU A 23 7.52 17.12 16.10
CA GLU A 23 7.86 16.59 14.79
C GLU A 23 7.84 15.06 14.96
N LEU A 24 6.74 14.45 14.53
CA LEU A 24 6.67 13.00 14.35
C LEU A 24 7.74 12.64 13.31
N ALA A 25 8.90 12.20 13.78
CA ALA A 25 9.87 11.53 12.94
C ALA A 25 9.24 10.21 12.48
N GLU A 26 8.59 10.23 11.32
CA GLU A 26 8.18 9.02 10.61
C GLU A 26 9.46 8.31 10.13
N ALA A 27 9.90 7.31 10.89
CA ALA A 27 11.11 6.56 10.57
C ALA A 27 10.90 5.55 9.42
N CYS A 28 9.66 5.14 9.15
CA CYS A 28 9.33 4.32 7.99
C CYS A 28 9.01 5.20 6.77
N SER A 29 9.69 4.98 5.65
CA SER A 29 9.43 5.68 4.39
C SER A 29 9.13 4.69 3.28
N CYS A 30 7.99 4.89 2.61
CA CYS A 30 7.52 4.02 1.54
C CYS A 30 7.49 4.79 0.22
N ALA A 31 7.95 4.13 -0.84
CA ALA A 31 7.83 4.71 -2.18
C ALA A 31 6.37 4.56 -2.68
N PRO A 32 5.76 5.55 -3.35
CA PRO A 32 4.36 5.48 -3.76
C PRO A 32 4.16 4.42 -4.84
N VAL A 33 3.33 3.41 -4.61
CA VAL A 33 3.12 2.28 -5.54
C VAL A 33 1.72 2.36 -6.17
N HIS A 34 1.61 2.08 -7.47
CA HIS A 34 0.30 1.96 -8.13
C HIS A 34 -0.41 0.68 -7.66
N PRO A 35 -1.74 0.65 -7.42
CA PRO A 35 -2.43 -0.54 -6.90
C PRO A 35 -2.18 -1.84 -7.68
N GLN A 36 -2.02 -1.74 -9.00
CA GLN A 36 -1.63 -2.88 -9.84
C GLN A 36 -0.22 -3.39 -9.52
N GLU A 37 0.76 -2.50 -9.35
CA GLU A 37 2.13 -2.89 -9.03
C GLU A 37 2.20 -3.54 -7.64
N ALA A 38 1.44 -3.02 -6.68
CA ALA A 38 1.28 -3.65 -5.37
C ALA A 38 0.66 -5.06 -5.47
N PHE A 39 -0.36 -5.24 -6.29
CA PHE A 39 -0.94 -6.56 -6.57
C PHE A 39 0.08 -7.52 -7.21
N CYS A 40 0.90 -7.04 -8.14
CA CYS A 40 1.87 -7.85 -8.86
C CYS A 40 3.06 -8.26 -7.99
N HIS A 41 3.54 -7.38 -7.10
CA HIS A 41 4.68 -7.67 -6.22
C HIS A 41 4.31 -8.39 -4.92
N ALA A 42 3.05 -8.33 -4.48
CA ALA A 42 2.57 -9.08 -3.34
C ALA A 42 2.48 -10.58 -3.63
N ASP A 43 2.75 -11.43 -2.65
CA ASP A 43 2.59 -12.87 -2.80
C ASP A 43 1.13 -13.26 -2.55
N VAL A 44 0.49 -12.53 -1.62
CA VAL A 44 -0.90 -12.74 -1.22
C VAL A 44 -1.67 -11.42 -1.29
N VAL A 45 -2.88 -11.46 -1.82
CA VAL A 45 -3.84 -10.35 -1.86
C VAL A 45 -5.22 -10.88 -1.47
N ILE A 46 -5.75 -10.41 -0.35
CA ILE A 46 -7.01 -10.89 0.24
C ILE A 46 -7.93 -9.73 0.63
N ARG A 47 -9.23 -10.01 0.65
CA ARG A 47 -10.23 -9.21 1.37
C ARG A 47 -10.53 -9.92 2.68
N ALA A 48 -10.37 -9.25 3.81
CA ALA A 48 -10.54 -9.86 5.13
C ALA A 48 -11.08 -8.86 6.17
N LYS A 49 -11.57 -9.40 7.28
CA LYS A 49 -11.89 -8.65 8.52
C LYS A 49 -10.90 -9.04 9.60
N VAL A 50 -10.44 -8.08 10.38
CA VAL A 50 -9.62 -8.36 11.56
C VAL A 50 -10.54 -8.61 12.75
N VAL A 51 -10.40 -9.77 13.38
CA VAL A 51 -11.27 -10.24 14.49
C VAL A 51 -10.55 -10.31 15.83
N GLY A 52 -9.22 -10.25 15.82
CA GLY A 52 -8.40 -10.28 17.03
C GLY A 52 -7.03 -9.68 16.79
N GLU A 53 -6.40 -9.25 17.88
CA GLU A 53 -5.04 -8.71 17.91
C GLU A 53 -4.34 -9.24 19.15
N ARG A 54 -3.11 -9.72 18.99
CA ARG A 54 -2.26 -10.17 20.09
C ARG A 54 -0.79 -9.91 19.80
N GLU A 55 -0.04 -9.59 20.84
CA GLU A 55 1.42 -9.51 20.76
C GLU A 55 2.01 -10.91 20.95
N VAL A 56 2.92 -11.30 20.06
CA VAL A 56 3.64 -12.57 20.11
C VAL A 56 5.14 -12.34 20.11
N VAL A 57 5.88 -13.22 20.79
CA VAL A 57 7.35 -13.18 20.78
C VAL A 57 7.86 -14.10 19.67
N SER A 58 8.65 -13.54 18.76
CA SER A 58 9.18 -14.20 17.57
C SER A 58 10.70 -14.31 17.63
N GLY A 59 11.19 -15.00 18.67
CA GLY A 59 12.63 -15.18 18.91
C GLY A 59 13.28 -13.98 19.60
N ASN A 60 14.61 -13.91 19.51
CA ASN A 60 15.43 -12.88 20.17
C ASN A 60 16.34 -12.19 19.14
N ASP A 61 16.65 -10.92 19.40
CA ASP A 61 17.59 -10.14 18.61
C ASP A 61 19.05 -10.55 18.88
N ILE A 62 19.99 -9.92 18.19
CA ILE A 62 21.43 -10.17 18.34
C ILE A 62 21.97 -9.87 19.75
N TYR A 63 21.23 -9.12 20.56
CA TYR A 63 21.56 -8.75 21.93
C TYR A 63 20.82 -9.60 22.97
N GLY A 64 20.01 -10.57 22.51
CA GLY A 64 19.24 -11.46 23.37
C GLY A 64 17.90 -10.90 23.83
N ASN A 65 17.45 -9.74 23.35
CA ASN A 65 16.14 -9.19 23.68
C ASN A 65 15.04 -9.88 22.87
N PRO A 66 13.85 -10.12 23.46
CA PRO A 66 12.74 -10.73 22.73
C PRO A 66 12.24 -9.82 21.60
N ILE A 67 12.15 -10.36 20.39
CA ILE A 67 11.55 -9.69 19.24
C ILE A 67 10.04 -9.88 19.34
N LYS A 68 9.31 -8.76 19.38
CA LYS A 68 7.86 -8.76 19.43
C LYS A 68 7.28 -8.54 18.04
N ARG A 69 6.22 -9.26 17.70
CA ARG A 69 5.39 -9.07 16.51
C ARG A 69 3.94 -8.94 16.95
N ILE A 70 3.16 -8.19 16.18
CA ILE A 70 1.71 -8.16 16.34
C ILE A 70 1.12 -9.18 15.39
N GLN A 71 0.30 -10.07 15.94
CA GLN A 71 -0.51 -11.00 15.18
C GLN A 71 -1.95 -10.48 15.15
N TYR A 72 -2.47 -10.31 13.94
CA TYR A 72 -3.88 -10.09 13.69
C TYR A 72 -4.52 -11.41 13.25
N ASP A 73 -5.54 -11.83 14.00
CA ASP A 73 -6.39 -12.94 13.58
C ASP A 73 -7.42 -12.39 12.59
N ILE A 74 -7.50 -13.00 11.42
CA ILE A 74 -8.34 -12.50 10.33
C ILE A 74 -9.39 -13.53 9.90
N LYS A 75 -10.55 -13.01 9.51
CA LYS A 75 -11.56 -13.77 8.77
C LYS A 75 -11.45 -13.43 7.30
N GLN A 76 -10.81 -14.29 6.53
CA GLN A 76 -10.71 -14.16 5.08
C GLN A 76 -12.12 -14.22 4.46
N ILE A 77 -12.43 -13.26 3.58
CA ILE A 77 -13.69 -13.20 2.82
C ILE A 77 -13.45 -13.70 1.39
N LYS A 78 -12.33 -13.26 0.79
CA LYS A 78 -11.98 -13.62 -0.58
C LYS A 78 -10.47 -13.52 -0.78
N MET A 79 -9.89 -14.50 -1.46
CA MET A 79 -8.53 -14.41 -2.00
C MET A 79 -8.55 -13.97 -3.47
N PHE A 80 -7.69 -13.02 -3.82
CA PHE A 80 -7.47 -12.56 -5.19
C PHE A 80 -6.16 -13.07 -5.78
N LYS A 81 -5.15 -13.25 -4.93
CA LYS A 81 -3.83 -13.81 -5.27
C LYS A 81 -3.27 -14.51 -4.04
N GLY A 82 -2.64 -15.68 -4.20
CA GLY A 82 -2.06 -16.43 -3.10
C GLY A 82 -2.21 -17.94 -3.25
N PRO A 83 -1.87 -18.71 -2.20
CA PRO A 83 -2.00 -20.17 -2.17
C PRO A 83 -3.47 -20.61 -2.09
N ASN A 84 -3.76 -21.90 -2.32
CA ASN A 84 -5.14 -22.42 -2.20
C ASN A 84 -5.67 -22.49 -0.75
N GLN A 85 -4.80 -22.28 0.24
CA GLN A 85 -5.14 -22.33 1.66
C GLN A 85 -5.52 -20.92 2.14
N ASP A 86 -6.53 -20.85 3.00
CA ASP A 86 -6.95 -19.58 3.58
C ASP A 86 -5.91 -19.04 4.57
N ILE A 87 -5.72 -17.73 4.56
CA ILE A 87 -4.85 -17.05 5.53
C ILE A 87 -5.66 -16.76 6.80
N GLU A 88 -5.20 -17.26 7.93
CA GLU A 88 -5.84 -17.07 9.24
C GLU A 88 -5.16 -15.98 10.07
N ALA A 89 -3.87 -15.73 9.85
CA ALA A 89 -3.06 -14.81 10.62
C ALA A 89 -2.26 -13.84 9.73
N VAL A 90 -2.23 -12.57 10.14
CA VAL A 90 -1.42 -11.51 9.55
C VAL A 90 -0.45 -10.98 10.60
N PHE A 91 0.83 -10.99 10.30
CA PHE A 91 1.86 -10.45 11.18
C PHE A 91 2.35 -9.08 10.73
N THR A 92 2.69 -8.22 11.69
CA THR A 92 3.35 -6.94 11.43
C THR A 92 4.24 -6.54 12.60
N ALA A 93 5.05 -5.51 12.40
CA ALA A 93 5.88 -4.96 13.46
C ALA A 93 5.03 -4.16 14.48
N PRO A 94 5.46 -4.06 15.75
CA PRO A 94 4.64 -3.47 16.81
C PRO A 94 4.54 -1.94 16.77
N VAL A 95 5.44 -1.26 16.07
CA VAL A 95 5.48 0.21 16.01
C VAL A 95 5.66 0.69 14.58
N SER A 96 5.03 1.82 14.25
CA SER A 96 5.09 2.43 12.91
C SER A 96 6.50 2.82 12.47
N ALA A 97 7.39 3.13 13.43
CA ALA A 97 8.79 3.47 13.15
C ALA A 97 9.57 2.35 12.43
N VAL A 98 9.18 1.09 12.62
CA VAL A 98 9.73 -0.07 11.88
C VAL A 98 8.70 -0.64 10.90
N CYS A 99 7.87 0.24 10.34
CA CYS A 99 6.85 -0.07 9.35
C CYS A 99 5.70 -0.98 9.85
N GLY A 100 5.43 -0.96 11.16
CA GLY A 100 4.29 -1.65 11.76
C GLY A 100 2.94 -1.03 11.37
N VAL A 101 1.95 -1.87 11.11
CA VAL A 101 0.60 -1.47 10.71
C VAL A 101 -0.37 -1.64 11.87
N THR A 102 -1.27 -0.67 12.07
CA THR A 102 -2.38 -0.81 13.04
C THR A 102 -3.68 -1.05 12.29
N LEU A 103 -4.35 -2.18 12.58
CA LEU A 103 -5.63 -2.54 11.98
C LEU A 103 -6.76 -2.54 13.03
N ASP A 104 -7.98 -2.25 12.59
CA ASP A 104 -9.14 -2.21 13.48
C ASP A 104 -9.65 -3.63 13.76
N ALA A 105 -9.32 -4.15 14.94
CA ALA A 105 -9.70 -5.49 15.40
C ALA A 105 -11.17 -5.61 15.88
N THR A 106 -12.03 -4.61 15.68
CA THR A 106 -13.46 -4.71 16.07
C THR A 106 -14.29 -5.61 15.15
N GLY A 107 -13.73 -6.10 14.04
CA GLY A 107 -14.44 -6.93 13.06
C GLY A 107 -15.48 -6.19 12.21
N LYS A 108 -15.60 -4.87 12.36
CA LYS A 108 -16.58 -4.06 11.63
C LYS A 108 -16.11 -3.65 10.25
N LYS A 109 -14.80 -3.40 10.11
CA LYS A 109 -14.19 -2.92 8.86
C LYS A 109 -13.65 -4.08 8.04
N GLU A 110 -13.81 -3.94 6.74
CA GLU A 110 -13.23 -4.84 5.75
C GLU A 110 -12.04 -4.17 5.10
N TYR A 111 -10.96 -4.93 4.94
CA TYR A 111 -9.73 -4.47 4.36
C TYR A 111 -9.40 -5.28 3.11
N LEU A 112 -8.89 -4.61 2.10
CA LEU A 112 -8.01 -5.23 1.12
C LEU A 112 -6.61 -5.21 1.72
N ILE A 113 -5.97 -6.37 1.78
CA ILE A 113 -4.64 -6.55 2.36
C ILE A 113 -3.79 -7.25 1.30
N SER A 114 -2.72 -6.60 0.87
CA SER A 114 -1.63 -7.24 0.13
C SER A 114 -0.45 -7.48 1.07
N GLY A 115 0.34 -8.54 0.84
CA GLY A 115 1.55 -8.76 1.63
C GLY A 115 2.38 -9.93 1.15
N LYS A 116 3.34 -10.33 2.00
CA LYS A 116 4.26 -11.43 1.75
C LYS A 116 3.81 -12.69 2.46
N ALA A 117 3.91 -13.83 1.78
CA ALA A 117 3.55 -15.12 2.37
C ALA A 117 4.67 -15.59 3.30
N GLU A 118 4.32 -16.12 4.46
CA GLU A 118 5.25 -16.83 5.34
C GLU A 118 5.13 -18.34 5.15
N ALA A 119 6.17 -19.08 5.55
CA ALA A 119 6.25 -20.53 5.32
C ALA A 119 5.23 -21.35 6.13
N ASP A 120 4.67 -20.76 7.19
CA ASP A 120 3.68 -21.38 8.06
C ASP A 120 2.23 -21.20 7.56
N GLY A 121 2.04 -20.57 6.39
CA GLY A 121 0.73 -20.28 5.83
C GLY A 121 0.11 -18.97 6.33
N SER A 122 0.82 -18.21 7.17
CA SER A 122 0.45 -16.84 7.51
C SER A 122 0.99 -15.85 6.48
N MET A 123 0.69 -14.56 6.67
CA MET A 123 1.27 -13.49 5.86
C MET A 123 1.84 -12.36 6.71
N HIS A 124 2.84 -11.68 6.18
CA HIS A 124 3.43 -10.49 6.79
C HIS A 124 3.08 -9.24 5.99
N VAL A 125 2.79 -8.16 6.73
CA VAL A 125 2.47 -6.85 6.16
C VAL A 125 3.21 -5.72 6.86
N THR A 126 3.44 -4.66 6.09
CA THR A 126 4.12 -3.43 6.51
C THR A 126 3.32 -2.20 6.06
N LEU A 127 3.70 -1.02 6.55
CA LEU A 127 3.13 0.25 6.09
C LEU A 127 3.31 0.52 4.58
N CYS A 128 4.24 -0.17 3.93
CA CYS A 128 4.49 -0.02 2.49
C CYS A 128 3.64 -0.94 1.62
N ASP A 129 2.95 -1.89 2.23
CA ASP A 129 2.02 -2.76 1.51
C ASP A 129 0.70 -2.03 1.23
N TYR A 130 -0.02 -2.48 0.19
CA TYR A 130 -1.29 -1.89 -0.20
C TYR A 130 -2.43 -2.40 0.68
N ILE A 131 -2.66 -1.68 1.77
CA ILE A 131 -3.71 -1.96 2.75
C ILE A 131 -4.73 -0.81 2.73
N MET A 132 -5.95 -1.12 2.31
CA MET A 132 -7.02 -0.13 2.15
C MET A 132 -8.34 -0.65 2.69
N LEU A 133 -9.19 0.25 3.20
CA LEU A 133 -10.58 -0.09 3.50
C LEU A 133 -11.29 -0.52 2.22
N TRP A 134 -12.00 -1.63 2.28
CA TRP A 134 -12.71 -2.16 1.12
C TRP A 134 -13.69 -1.15 0.53
N ASP A 135 -14.36 -0.37 1.37
CA ASP A 135 -15.37 0.60 0.93
C ASP A 135 -14.77 1.86 0.30
N SER A 136 -13.50 2.19 0.56
CA SER A 136 -12.83 3.33 -0.08
C SER A 136 -12.29 3.00 -1.49
N LEU A 137 -12.19 1.72 -1.85
CA LEU A 137 -11.77 1.31 -3.18
C LEU A 137 -12.81 1.64 -4.24
N SER A 138 -12.34 2.13 -5.38
CA SER A 138 -13.19 2.41 -6.54
C SER A 138 -13.80 1.12 -7.11
N ALA A 139 -14.93 1.24 -7.81
CA ALA A 139 -15.54 0.12 -8.50
C ALA A 139 -14.59 -0.53 -9.54
N THR A 140 -13.72 0.27 -10.15
CA THR A 140 -12.72 -0.23 -11.11
C THR A 140 -11.64 -1.03 -10.39
N GLN A 141 -11.11 -0.53 -9.26
CA GLN A 141 -10.10 -1.24 -8.46
C GLN A 141 -10.65 -2.61 -8.01
N LYS A 142 -11.88 -2.63 -7.45
CA LYS A 142 -12.55 -3.86 -7.01
C LYS A 142 -12.67 -4.90 -8.13
N LYS A 143 -12.99 -4.48 -9.35
CA LYS A 143 -13.04 -5.37 -10.53
C LYS A 143 -11.66 -5.80 -10.99
N SER A 144 -10.69 -4.88 -11.04
CA SER A 144 -9.33 -5.14 -11.53
C SER A 144 -8.59 -6.18 -10.68
N LEU A 145 -8.86 -6.24 -9.37
CA LEU A 145 -8.33 -7.26 -8.46
C LEU A 145 -8.62 -8.70 -8.89
N SER A 146 -9.72 -8.96 -9.59
CA SER A 146 -10.10 -10.34 -9.93
C SER A 146 -9.38 -10.89 -11.15
N GLN A 147 -8.95 -10.03 -12.10
CA GLN A 147 -8.36 -10.50 -13.36
C GLN A 147 -7.34 -9.51 -13.96
N ARG A 148 -7.63 -8.21 -13.98
CA ARG A 148 -6.87 -7.27 -14.81
C ARG A 148 -5.49 -6.95 -14.28
N TYR A 149 -5.34 -6.82 -12.97
CA TYR A 149 -4.02 -6.56 -12.41
C TYR A 149 -3.08 -7.74 -12.72
N GLN A 150 -3.57 -8.97 -12.64
CA GLN A 150 -2.81 -10.15 -13.05
C GLN A 150 -2.41 -10.11 -14.53
N MET A 151 -3.32 -9.73 -15.43
CA MET A 151 -3.03 -9.60 -16.88
C MET A 151 -1.96 -8.53 -17.17
N GLY A 152 -1.84 -7.54 -16.30
CA GLY A 152 -0.91 -6.43 -16.45
C GLY A 152 0.41 -6.60 -15.69
N CYS A 153 0.66 -7.74 -15.03
CA CYS A 153 1.90 -7.93 -14.28
C CYS A 153 3.15 -8.06 -15.15
N ASP A 154 2.99 -8.36 -16.44
CA ASP A 154 4.08 -8.32 -17.43
C ASP A 154 4.43 -6.89 -17.86
N CYS A 155 3.58 -5.90 -17.53
CA CYS A 155 3.80 -4.50 -17.88
C CYS A 155 4.46 -3.74 -16.74
N LYS A 156 5.31 -2.77 -17.08
CA LYS A 156 6.02 -1.95 -16.10
C LYS A 156 5.36 -0.58 -15.95
N ILE A 157 4.95 -0.23 -14.74
CA ILE A 157 4.38 1.09 -14.45
C ILE A 157 5.52 2.01 -14.01
N VAL A 158 5.79 3.06 -14.79
CA VAL A 158 6.89 4.00 -14.54
C VAL A 158 6.36 5.27 -13.91
N ARG A 159 6.93 5.64 -12.76
CA ARG A 159 6.57 6.89 -12.05
C ARG A 159 7.15 8.09 -12.77
N CYS A 160 6.39 9.17 -12.79
CA CYS A 160 6.86 10.48 -13.20
C CYS A 160 7.12 11.35 -11.96
N PRO A 161 8.37 11.56 -11.50
CA PRO A 161 8.67 12.42 -10.35
C PRO A 161 8.86 13.90 -10.71
N SER A 162 9.20 14.20 -11.96
CA SER A 162 9.38 15.56 -12.48
C SER A 162 9.09 15.59 -13.98
N LEU A 163 8.69 16.75 -14.50
CA LEU A 163 8.46 16.94 -15.93
C LEU A 163 9.73 17.49 -16.60
N PRO A 164 10.06 17.06 -17.83
CA PRO A 164 9.34 16.07 -18.65
C PRO A 164 9.68 14.62 -18.25
N CYS A 165 8.70 13.73 -18.37
CA CYS A 165 8.86 12.29 -18.18
C CYS A 165 8.24 11.56 -19.37
N THR A 166 8.89 10.50 -19.83
CA THR A 166 8.50 9.73 -21.02
C THR A 166 8.70 8.25 -20.75
N ILE A 167 8.01 7.40 -21.51
CA ILE A 167 8.28 5.97 -21.53
C ILE A 167 9.56 5.69 -22.32
N SER A 168 10.34 4.71 -21.88
CA SER A 168 11.58 4.29 -22.56
C SER A 168 11.38 3.05 -23.41
N ALA A 169 10.31 2.29 -23.18
CA ALA A 169 10.03 1.03 -23.86
C ALA A 169 8.51 0.83 -24.05
N PRO A 170 8.08 0.05 -25.07
CA PRO A 170 6.65 -0.16 -25.36
C PRO A 170 5.91 -0.93 -24.26
N GLU A 171 6.61 -1.68 -23.41
CA GLU A 171 6.06 -2.41 -22.26
C GLU A 171 5.83 -1.54 -21.00
N GLU A 172 6.00 -0.22 -21.12
CA GLU A 172 5.89 0.73 -20.01
C GLU A 172 4.60 1.57 -20.07
N CYS A 173 3.95 1.77 -18.92
CA CYS A 173 2.89 2.76 -18.74
C CYS A 173 3.36 3.89 -17.82
N LEU A 174 3.30 5.13 -18.31
CA LEU A 174 3.68 6.31 -17.53
C LEU A 174 2.59 6.71 -16.52
N TRP A 175 2.92 6.68 -15.23
CA TRP A 175 2.06 7.10 -14.13
C TRP A 175 2.37 8.53 -13.70
N THR A 176 1.38 9.39 -13.87
CA THR A 176 1.49 10.85 -13.77
C THR A 176 0.61 11.46 -12.66
N ASP A 177 -0.17 10.66 -11.93
CA ASP A 177 -1.10 11.16 -10.90
C ASP A 177 -0.40 12.10 -9.90
N LEU A 178 0.77 11.72 -9.38
CA LEU A 178 1.51 12.52 -8.42
C LEU A 178 1.95 13.88 -9.00
N MET A 179 2.31 13.92 -10.28
CA MET A 179 2.80 15.15 -10.90
C MET A 179 1.70 16.09 -11.36
N ILE A 180 0.62 15.53 -11.95
CA ILE A 180 -0.49 16.29 -12.53
C ILE A 180 -1.54 16.62 -11.49
N GLU A 181 -1.91 15.66 -10.63
CA GLU A 181 -3.00 15.79 -9.66
C GLU A 181 -2.51 16.03 -8.23
N LYS A 182 -1.18 15.97 -7.99
CA LYS A 182 -0.55 16.14 -6.65
C LYS A 182 -1.06 15.13 -5.62
N GLN A 183 -1.53 13.97 -6.08
CA GLN A 183 -2.03 12.88 -5.25
C GLN A 183 -1.48 11.55 -5.74
N VAL A 184 -1.14 10.65 -4.82
CA VAL A 184 -0.70 9.28 -5.17
C VAL A 184 -1.87 8.50 -5.77
N HIS A 185 -3.02 8.47 -5.09
CA HIS A 185 -4.20 7.77 -5.60
C HIS A 185 -5.08 8.69 -6.45
N GLY A 186 -4.56 9.06 -7.62
CA GLY A 186 -5.27 9.90 -8.57
C GLY A 186 -6.14 9.13 -9.55
N ARG A 187 -6.44 9.78 -10.68
CA ARG A 187 -7.28 9.20 -11.73
C ARG A 187 -6.74 7.88 -12.25
N GLN A 188 -5.44 7.76 -12.53
CA GLN A 188 -4.85 6.53 -13.06
C GLN A 188 -4.94 5.40 -12.02
N ALA A 189 -4.48 5.66 -10.79
CA ALA A 189 -4.56 4.70 -9.69
C ALA A 189 -5.97 4.23 -9.36
N ASN A 190 -6.97 5.10 -9.48
CA ASN A 190 -8.36 4.77 -9.15
C ASN A 190 -9.13 4.13 -10.30
N HIS A 191 -8.78 4.40 -11.57
CA HIS A 191 -9.66 4.05 -12.70
C HIS A 191 -8.98 3.32 -13.86
N TYR A 192 -7.65 3.15 -13.84
CA TYR A 192 -6.91 2.57 -14.94
C TYR A 192 -6.10 1.35 -14.49
N ALA A 193 -5.81 0.48 -15.45
CA ALA A 193 -4.86 -0.61 -15.32
C ALA A 193 -3.94 -0.58 -16.54
N CYS A 194 -2.65 -0.83 -16.34
CA CYS A 194 -1.68 -0.96 -17.42
C CYS A 194 -1.75 -2.39 -17.95
N VAL A 195 -2.25 -2.59 -19.17
CA VAL A 195 -2.50 -3.93 -19.72
C VAL A 195 -1.70 -4.14 -20.99
N LYS A 196 -1.25 -5.39 -21.18
CA LYS A 196 -0.53 -5.82 -22.36
C LYS A 196 -1.49 -5.96 -23.55
N ARG A 197 -1.10 -5.42 -24.69
CA ARG A 197 -1.78 -5.56 -25.99
C ARG A 197 -1.21 -6.73 -26.80
N ALA A 198 -1.84 -7.05 -27.92
CA ALA A 198 -1.46 -8.17 -28.78
C ALA A 198 -0.11 -7.97 -29.48
N ASP A 199 0.25 -6.72 -29.77
CA ASP A 199 1.56 -6.29 -30.31
C ASP A 199 2.71 -6.39 -29.28
N GLY A 200 2.40 -6.68 -28.02
CA GLY A 200 3.36 -6.74 -26.92
C GLY A 200 3.57 -5.41 -26.19
N SER A 201 2.97 -4.31 -26.65
CA SER A 201 2.99 -3.02 -25.96
C SER A 201 2.07 -3.02 -24.74
N CYS A 202 2.27 -2.07 -23.83
CA CYS A 202 1.47 -1.88 -22.64
C CYS A 202 0.85 -0.48 -22.63
N SER A 203 -0.42 -0.40 -22.23
CA SER A 203 -1.12 0.87 -22.19
C SER A 203 -2.17 0.96 -21.10
N TRP A 204 -2.51 2.20 -20.77
CA TRP A 204 -3.55 2.51 -19.81
C TRP A 204 -4.94 2.18 -20.36
N TYR A 205 -5.57 1.17 -19.76
CA TYR A 205 -6.93 0.76 -20.09
C TYR A 205 -7.94 1.23 -19.05
N ARG A 206 -8.98 1.94 -19.51
CA ARG A 206 -10.14 2.38 -18.71
C ARG A 206 -11.41 1.74 -19.22
N GLY A 207 -11.64 0.49 -18.89
CA GLY A 207 -12.90 -0.19 -19.19
C GLY A 207 -13.59 -0.67 -17.92
N VAL A 208 -14.92 -0.85 -17.97
CA VAL A 208 -15.68 -1.58 -16.94
C VAL A 208 -15.86 -3.06 -17.33
N ALA A 209 -15.64 -3.38 -18.60
CA ALA A 209 -15.62 -4.71 -19.20
C ALA A 209 -14.17 -5.16 -19.49
N PRO A 210 -13.88 -6.47 -19.68
CA PRO A 210 -12.58 -6.91 -20.20
C PRO A 210 -12.23 -6.17 -21.50
N PRO A 211 -10.94 -5.90 -21.78
CA PRO A 211 -10.53 -5.35 -23.07
C PRO A 211 -11.12 -6.20 -24.19
N LYS A 212 -11.91 -5.58 -25.08
CA LYS A 212 -12.37 -6.27 -26.29
C LYS A 212 -11.16 -6.56 -27.17
N LYS A 213 -11.27 -7.59 -28.02
CA LYS A 213 -10.24 -7.94 -29.00
C LYS A 213 -9.75 -6.70 -29.78
N GLU A 214 -10.68 -5.82 -30.15
CA GLU A 214 -10.42 -4.53 -30.79
C GLU A 214 -9.43 -3.61 -30.05
N PHE A 215 -9.43 -3.57 -28.71
CA PHE A 215 -8.46 -2.76 -27.95
C PHE A 215 -7.10 -3.45 -27.85
N LEU A 216 -7.11 -4.79 -27.77
CA LEU A 216 -5.89 -5.59 -27.72
C LEU A 216 -5.16 -5.57 -29.07
N ASP A 217 -5.92 -5.53 -30.16
CA ASP A 217 -5.44 -5.56 -31.54
C ASP A 217 -5.24 -4.13 -32.12
N ALA A 218 -5.54 -3.08 -31.35
CA ALA A 218 -5.33 -1.69 -31.79
C ALA A 218 -3.86 -1.31 -31.67
N GLU A 219 -3.25 -0.97 -32.81
CA GLU A 219 -1.92 -0.35 -32.89
C GLU A 219 -2.02 1.11 -32.40
N ASP A 220 -1.06 1.57 -31.58
CA ASP A 220 -0.94 3.00 -31.26
C ASP A 220 -0.55 3.77 -32.54
N PRO A 221 -1.17 4.94 -32.83
CA PRO A 221 -0.86 5.74 -34.02
C PRO A 221 0.54 6.36 -34.01
#